data_AF-A0A6G4MVG3-F1
#
_entry.id   AF-A0A6G4MVG3-F1
#
_cell.length_a   1.000
_cell.length_b   1.000
_cell.length_c   1.000
_cell.angle_alpha   90.00
_cell.angle_beta   90.00
_cell.angle_gamma   90.00
#
_symmetry.space_group_name_H-M   'P 1'
#
loop_
_entity.id
_entity.type
_entity.pdbx_description
1 polymer ?
#
loop_
_entity_poly.entity_id
_entity_poly.type
_entity_poly.pdbx_seq_one_letter_code
_entity_poly.pdbx_strand_id
1 'polypeptide(L)'
;AARNVAQRLAELLNEKPGDTVGYRMRAQNCVGPNTRLEVVTEGVLTRMIQRDPELSGVGLVILDEFHERSLQADLALALLLDVQQGLRDDLKLLIMSATLDNDRLQQMLPEAPVIISEGRSFPVERRYLP
;
A
#
# COMPACT_ATOMS: atom_id res chain seq x y z
N ALA A 1 12.35 0.47 -2.97
CA ALA A 1 11.48 0.70 -1.79
C ALA A 1 11.12 -0.61 -1.08
N ALA A 2 10.33 -1.50 -1.71
CA ALA A 2 9.74 -2.69 -1.07
C ALA A 2 10.68 -3.52 -0.15
N ARG A 3 11.85 -3.94 -0.66
CA ARG A 3 12.81 -4.72 0.15
C ARG A 3 13.30 -3.97 1.40
N ASN A 4 13.60 -2.68 1.28
CA ASN A 4 14.12 -1.88 2.40
C ASN A 4 13.04 -1.71 3.48
N VAL A 5 11.79 -1.52 3.09
CA VAL A 5 10.66 -1.45 4.02
C VAL A 5 10.48 -2.78 4.75
N ALA A 6 10.42 -3.89 4.02
CA ALA A 6 10.30 -5.22 4.63
C ALA A 6 11.46 -5.54 5.58
N GLN A 7 12.69 -5.20 5.19
CA GLN A 7 13.86 -5.37 6.03
C GLN A 7 13.77 -4.55 7.31
N ARG A 8 13.43 -3.27 7.20
CA ARG A 8 13.30 -2.39 8.35
C ARG A 8 12.19 -2.85 9.31
N LEU A 9 11.06 -3.31 8.77
CA LEU A 9 9.95 -3.85 9.57
C LEU A 9 10.31 -5.16 10.28
N ALA A 10 11.03 -6.06 9.61
CA ALA A 10 11.52 -7.30 10.21
C ALA A 10 12.52 -7.03 11.35
N GLU A 11 13.42 -6.05 11.17
CA GLU A 11 14.36 -5.62 12.22
C GLU A 11 13.65 -5.16 13.50
N LEU A 12 12.52 -4.45 13.38
CA LEU A 12 11.73 -4.02 14.54
C LEU A 12 11.15 -5.19 15.35
N LEU A 13 11.01 -6.36 14.74
CA LEU A 13 10.57 -7.60 15.38
C LEU A 13 11.74 -8.50 15.81
N ASN A 14 12.99 -8.10 15.55
CA ASN A 14 14.19 -8.94 15.69
C ASN A 14 14.16 -10.21 14.82
N GLU A 15 13.49 -10.14 13.67
CA GLU A 15 13.36 -11.24 12.71
C GLU A 15 14.15 -10.98 11.43
N LYS A 16 14.29 -12.02 10.60
CA LYS A 16 14.78 -11.87 9.22
C LYS A 16 13.60 -11.73 8.26
N PRO A 17 13.75 -10.98 7.15
CA PRO A 17 12.75 -10.97 6.09
C PRO A 17 12.44 -12.40 5.59
N GLY A 18 11.17 -12.66 5.32
CA GLY A 18 10.66 -13.97 4.92
C GLY A 18 10.13 -14.83 6.08
N ASP A 19 10.30 -14.40 7.33
CA ASP A 19 9.55 -14.97 8.48
C ASP A 19 8.19 -14.28 8.59
N THR A 20 7.89 -13.49 9.64
CA THR A 20 6.57 -12.83 9.76
C THR A 20 6.37 -11.71 8.73
N VAL A 21 7.45 -11.01 8.36
CA VAL A 21 7.47 -9.94 7.36
C VAL A 21 8.25 -10.39 6.13
N GLY A 22 7.59 -10.44 4.99
CA GLY A 22 8.18 -10.83 3.71
C GLY A 22 8.04 -9.74 2.65
N TYR A 23 8.56 -10.02 1.45
CA TYR A 23 8.37 -9.16 0.30
C TYR A 23 8.28 -9.94 -1.01
N ARG A 24 7.57 -9.35 -1.99
CA ARG A 24 7.53 -9.86 -3.37
C ARG A 24 7.85 -8.75 -4.36
N MET A 25 8.81 -9.05 -5.22
CA MET A 25 9.27 -8.21 -6.32
C MET A 25 9.35 -9.06 -7.57
N ARG A 26 9.36 -8.43 -8.76
CA ARG A 26 9.31 -9.14 -10.06
C ARG A 26 10.29 -10.32 -10.19
N ALA A 27 11.52 -10.18 -9.69
CA ALA A 27 12.57 -11.20 -9.80
C ALA A 27 12.96 -11.83 -8.46
N GLN A 28 12.35 -11.43 -7.35
CA GLN A 28 12.75 -11.87 -6.03
C GLN A 28 11.54 -11.98 -5.10
N ASN A 29 11.35 -13.15 -4.52
CA ASN A 29 10.35 -13.40 -3.49
C ASN A 29 11.05 -13.87 -2.22
N CYS A 30 10.66 -13.30 -1.09
CA CYS A 30 11.15 -13.67 0.23
C CYS A 30 9.94 -13.76 1.16
N VAL A 31 9.26 -14.90 1.11
CA VAL A 31 8.02 -15.21 1.84
C VAL A 31 8.07 -16.67 2.26
N GLY A 32 7.71 -16.95 3.52
CA GLY A 32 7.65 -18.27 4.11
C GLY A 32 6.23 -18.63 4.59
N PRO A 33 6.03 -19.81 5.19
CA PRO A 33 4.74 -20.24 5.71
C PRO A 33 4.24 -19.40 6.89
N ASN A 34 5.13 -18.68 7.57
CA ASN A 34 4.81 -17.81 8.70
C ASN A 34 4.51 -16.35 8.29
N THR A 35 4.69 -16.00 7.01
CA THR A 35 4.58 -14.60 6.59
C THR A 35 3.14 -14.12 6.67
N ARG A 36 2.95 -12.98 7.35
CA ARG A 36 1.65 -12.34 7.53
C ARG A 36 1.58 -10.95 6.92
N LEU A 37 2.73 -10.28 6.76
CA LEU A 37 2.84 -9.00 6.08
C LEU A 37 3.76 -9.18 4.87
N GLU A 38 3.22 -8.96 3.68
CA GLU A 38 4.00 -8.97 2.43
C GLU A 38 4.14 -7.56 1.88
N VAL A 39 5.37 -7.05 1.81
CA VAL A 39 5.64 -5.79 1.10
C VAL A 39 5.83 -6.09 -0.38
N VAL A 40 4.89 -5.64 -1.20
CA VAL A 40 4.90 -5.92 -2.63
C VAL A 40 5.09 -4.65 -3.44
N THR A 41 5.74 -4.75 -4.59
CA THR A 41 5.69 -3.67 -5.58
C THR A 41 4.31 -3.64 -6.24
N GLU A 42 3.84 -2.48 -6.66
CA GLU A 42 2.51 -2.28 -7.27
C GLU A 42 2.24 -3.26 -8.42
N GLY A 43 3.20 -3.42 -9.35
CA GLY A 43 3.04 -4.36 -10.47
C GLY A 43 3.04 -5.85 -10.07
N VAL A 44 3.45 -6.20 -8.85
CA VAL A 44 3.26 -7.55 -8.30
C VAL A 44 1.86 -7.68 -7.70
N LEU A 45 1.38 -6.66 -6.98
CA LEU A 45 0.02 -6.61 -6.46
C LEU A 45 -1.02 -6.79 -7.57
N THR A 46 -0.89 -6.05 -8.68
CA THR A 46 -1.80 -6.20 -9.83
C THR A 46 -1.83 -7.63 -10.36
N ARG A 47 -0.68 -8.32 -10.44
CA ARG A 47 -0.62 -9.71 -10.89
C ARG A 47 -1.21 -10.69 -9.88
N MET A 48 -1.08 -10.41 -8.58
CA MET A 48 -1.71 -11.20 -7.53
C MET A 48 -3.23 -11.14 -7.67
N ILE A 49 -3.80 -9.95 -7.81
CA ILE A 49 -5.25 -9.75 -7.99
C ILE A 49 -5.74 -10.41 -9.29
N GLN A 50 -5.00 -10.28 -10.40
CA GLN A 50 -5.38 -10.92 -11.67
C GLN A 50 -5.39 -12.45 -11.60
N ARG A 51 -4.51 -13.04 -10.79
CA ARG A 51 -4.41 -14.49 -10.64
C ARG A 51 -5.43 -15.03 -9.65
N ASP A 52 -5.66 -14.31 -8.57
CA ASP A 52 -6.64 -14.62 -7.53
C ASP A 52 -7.42 -13.35 -7.18
N PRO A 53 -8.55 -13.10 -7.87
CA PRO A 53 -9.39 -11.93 -7.63
C PRO A 53 -9.96 -11.90 -6.21
N GLU A 54 -10.13 -13.05 -5.56
CA GLU A 54 -10.61 -13.10 -4.18
C GLU A 54 -9.52 -12.73 -3.17
N LEU A 55 -8.24 -12.71 -3.57
CA LEU A 55 -7.09 -12.55 -2.66
C LEU A 55 -7.24 -13.43 -1.42
N SER A 56 -7.40 -14.73 -1.64
CA SER A 56 -7.68 -15.71 -0.59
C SER A 56 -6.64 -15.64 0.54
N GLY A 57 -7.11 -15.50 1.78
CA GLY A 57 -6.26 -15.37 2.96
C GLY A 57 -5.75 -13.95 3.25
N VAL A 58 -6.03 -12.98 2.38
CA VAL A 58 -5.76 -11.55 2.63
C VAL A 58 -6.99 -10.89 3.23
N GLY A 59 -6.81 -10.19 4.35
CA GLY A 59 -7.86 -9.41 5.01
C GLY A 59 -7.68 -7.89 4.91
N LEU A 60 -6.49 -7.41 4.51
CA LEU A 60 -6.19 -5.99 4.37
C LEU A 60 -5.17 -5.78 3.25
N VAL A 61 -5.42 -4.81 2.38
CA VAL A 61 -4.41 -4.27 1.46
C VAL A 61 -4.09 -2.83 1.85
N ILE A 62 -2.80 -2.48 1.85
CA ILE A 62 -2.32 -1.12 2.10
C ILE A 62 -1.68 -0.60 0.81
N LEU A 63 -2.23 0.48 0.26
CA LEU A 63 -1.64 1.23 -0.84
C LEU A 63 -0.83 2.39 -0.26
N ASP A 64 0.48 2.26 -0.26
CA ASP A 64 1.41 3.26 0.27
C ASP A 64 1.82 4.30 -0.79
N GLU A 65 2.27 5.47 -0.36
CA GLU A 65 2.74 6.56 -1.23
C GLU A 65 1.75 6.93 -2.36
N PHE A 66 0.44 6.85 -2.11
CA PHE A 66 -0.60 6.98 -3.16
C PHE A 66 -0.62 8.37 -3.85
N HIS A 67 0.04 9.35 -3.25
CA HIS A 67 0.24 10.68 -3.82
C HIS A 67 1.13 10.70 -5.07
N GLU A 68 1.93 9.65 -5.33
CA GLU A 68 2.70 9.53 -6.57
C GLU A 68 1.82 9.29 -7.80
N ARG A 69 0.56 8.87 -7.61
CA ARG A 69 -0.43 8.63 -8.68
C ARG A 69 0.13 7.79 -9.83
N SER A 70 0.82 6.71 -9.46
CA SER A 70 1.29 5.73 -10.43
C SER A 70 0.09 5.03 -11.10
N LEU A 71 0.24 4.68 -12.38
CA LEU A 71 -0.80 3.94 -13.11
C LEU A 71 -1.12 2.60 -12.42
N GLN A 72 -0.11 1.97 -11.83
CA GLN A 72 -0.22 0.67 -11.18
C GLN A 72 -0.95 0.78 -9.83
N ALA A 73 -0.75 1.86 -9.05
CA ALA A 73 -1.53 2.11 -7.85
C ALA A 73 -3.00 2.43 -8.17
N ASP A 74 -3.25 3.28 -9.18
CA ASP A 74 -4.62 3.60 -9.62
C ASP A 74 -5.35 2.34 -10.14
N LEU A 75 -4.67 1.49 -10.92
CA LEU A 75 -5.22 0.21 -11.39
C LEU A 75 -5.46 -0.76 -10.21
N ALA A 76 -4.53 -0.85 -9.27
CA ALA A 76 -4.71 -1.70 -8.10
C ALA A 76 -5.92 -1.25 -7.27
N LEU A 77 -6.08 0.06 -7.06
CA LEU A 77 -7.23 0.62 -6.35
C LEU A 77 -8.55 0.27 -7.04
N ALA A 78 -8.64 0.46 -8.36
CA ALA A 78 -9.84 0.11 -9.12
C ALA A 78 -10.20 -1.38 -8.97
N LEU A 79 -9.22 -2.27 -9.14
CA LEU A 79 -9.43 -3.71 -9.00
C LEU A 79 -9.85 -4.11 -7.58
N LEU A 80 -9.26 -3.50 -6.55
CA LEU A 80 -9.58 -3.80 -5.15
C LEU A 80 -11.01 -3.35 -4.79
N LEU A 81 -11.45 -2.19 -5.29
CA LEU A 81 -12.82 -1.71 -5.10
C LEU A 81 -13.84 -2.62 -5.79
N ASP A 82 -13.53 -3.13 -6.99
CA ASP A 82 -14.38 -4.10 -7.68
C ASP A 82 -14.49 -5.42 -6.89
N VAL A 83 -13.36 -5.89 -6.34
CA VAL A 83 -13.31 -7.09 -5.49
C VAL A 83 -14.15 -6.93 -4.22
N GLN A 84 -14.07 -5.77 -3.56
CA GLN A 84 -14.87 -5.46 -2.36
C GLN A 84 -16.37 -5.44 -2.64
N GLN A 85 -16.79 -4.99 -3.83
CA GLN A 85 -18.21 -4.93 -4.20
C GLN A 85 -18.79 -6.28 -4.61
N GLY A 86 -17.99 -7.14 -5.25
CA GLY A 86 -18.48 -8.39 -5.84
C GLY A 86 -18.26 -9.64 -4.99
N LEU A 87 -17.08 -9.79 -4.39
CA LEU A 87 -16.60 -11.07 -3.87
C LEU A 87 -16.23 -11.04 -2.39
N ARG A 88 -15.67 -9.93 -1.90
CA ARG A 88 -15.04 -9.84 -0.58
C ARG A 88 -15.45 -8.57 0.16
N ASP A 89 -16.66 -8.56 0.69
CA ASP A 89 -17.16 -7.47 1.56
C ASP A 89 -16.38 -7.36 2.89
N ASP A 90 -15.64 -8.41 3.25
CA ASP A 90 -14.75 -8.46 4.42
C ASP A 90 -13.33 -7.92 4.17
N LEU A 91 -12.90 -7.79 2.90
CA LEU A 91 -11.57 -7.29 2.56
C LEU A 91 -11.48 -5.81 2.92
N LYS A 92 -10.50 -5.44 3.75
CA LYS A 92 -10.24 -4.05 4.11
C LYS A 92 -9.22 -3.40 3.17
N LEU A 93 -9.34 -2.09 3.00
CA LEU A 93 -8.43 -1.29 2.20
C LEU A 93 -7.97 -0.08 3.00
N LEU A 94 -6.65 0.18 3.00
CA LEU A 94 -6.03 1.35 3.58
C LEU A 94 -5.20 2.07 2.51
N ILE A 95 -5.44 3.37 2.33
CA ILE A 95 -4.73 4.19 1.38
C ILE A 95 -3.91 5.21 2.18
N MET A 96 -2.58 5.18 2.02
CA MET A 96 -1.66 6.09 2.68
C MET A 96 -1.13 7.12 1.68
N SER A 97 -1.07 8.38 2.12
CA SER A 97 -0.63 9.52 1.31
C SER A 97 0.15 10.49 2.19
N ALA A 98 1.26 11.03 1.68
CA ALA A 98 2.07 12.01 2.39
C ALA A 98 1.57 13.45 2.20
N THR A 99 0.67 13.69 1.26
CA THR A 99 0.12 15.02 0.98
C THR A 99 -1.24 15.20 1.65
N LEU A 100 -1.48 16.41 2.18
CA LEU A 100 -2.74 16.75 2.85
C LEU A 100 -3.95 16.84 1.89
N ASP A 101 -3.72 17.20 0.62
CA ASP A 101 -4.80 17.39 -0.37
C ASP A 101 -5.24 16.06 -0.99
N ASN A 102 -6.07 15.32 -0.26
CA ASN A 102 -6.71 14.08 -0.73
C ASN A 102 -8.18 14.28 -1.14
N ASP A 103 -8.59 15.52 -1.46
CA ASP A 103 -9.98 15.88 -1.82
C ASP A 103 -10.58 15.00 -2.92
N ARG A 104 -9.78 14.63 -3.93
CA ARG A 104 -10.24 13.73 -5.01
C ARG A 104 -10.53 12.33 -4.51
N LEU A 105 -9.73 11.83 -3.58
CA LEU A 105 -9.92 10.50 -2.99
C LEU A 105 -11.19 10.48 -2.13
N GLN A 106 -11.43 11.55 -1.38
CA GLN A 106 -12.63 11.74 -0.58
C GLN A 106 -13.89 11.86 -1.46
N GLN A 107 -13.81 12.55 -2.60
CA GLN A 107 -14.91 12.62 -3.56
C GLN A 107 -15.23 11.25 -4.17
N MET A 108 -14.21 10.43 -4.43
CA MET A 108 -14.38 9.09 -4.97
C MET A 108 -14.86 8.08 -3.92
N LEU A 109 -14.45 8.25 -2.66
CA LEU A 109 -14.76 7.37 -1.54
C LEU A 109 -15.34 8.19 -0.37
N PRO A 110 -16.57 8.74 -0.51
CA PRO A 110 -17.15 9.64 0.49
C PRO A 110 -17.39 8.99 1.86
N GLU A 111 -17.60 7.67 1.87
CA GLU A 111 -17.80 6.89 3.09
C GLU A 111 -16.48 6.45 3.77
N ALA A 112 -15.33 6.69 3.13
CA ALA A 112 -14.04 6.29 3.69
C ALA A 112 -13.58 7.26 4.79
N PRO A 113 -13.37 6.79 6.03
CA PRO A 113 -12.90 7.67 7.10
C PRO A 113 -11.48 8.16 6.84
N VAL A 114 -11.26 9.46 6.99
CA VAL A 114 -9.95 10.09 6.83
C VAL A 114 -9.26 10.20 8.18
N ILE A 115 -8.03 9.66 8.26
CA ILE A 115 -7.18 9.75 9.44
C ILE A 115 -5.96 10.60 9.08
N ILE A 116 -5.76 11.70 9.80
CA ILE A 116 -4.67 12.63 9.58
C ILE A 116 -3.66 12.51 10.72
N SER A 117 -2.39 12.29 10.36
CA SER A 117 -1.26 12.33 11.28
C SER A 117 -0.43 13.58 10.99
N GLU A 118 -0.54 14.60 11.83
CA GLU A 118 0.17 15.87 11.64
C GLU A 118 1.63 15.79 12.13
N GLY A 119 2.53 16.34 11.31
CA GLY A 119 3.94 16.54 11.65
C GLY A 119 4.23 17.98 12.07
N ARG A 120 5.52 18.29 12.28
CA ARG A 120 5.98 19.68 12.46
C ARG A 120 6.38 20.27 11.11
N SER A 121 5.76 21.38 10.73
CA SER A 121 6.14 22.16 9.55
C SER A 121 6.65 23.54 10.00
N PHE A 122 7.85 23.90 9.56
CA PHE A 122 8.45 25.21 9.81
C PHE A 122 8.31 26.09 8.57
N PRO A 123 8.19 27.42 8.71
CA PRO A 123 8.15 28.32 7.56
C PRO A 123 9.47 28.22 6.76
N VAL A 124 9.35 28.03 5.44
CA VAL A 124 10.49 27.94 4.52
C VAL A 124 10.47 29.15 3.59
N GLU A 125 11.52 29.97 3.62
CA GLU A 125 11.71 31.07 2.67
C GLU A 125 11.98 30.51 1.27
N ARG A 126 11.16 30.89 0.29
CA ARG A 126 11.33 30.47 -1.11
C ARG A 126 12.00 31.60 -1.90
N ARG A 127 13.21 31.37 -2.39
CA ARG A 127 13.93 32.28 -3.30
C ARG A 127 13.97 31.66 -4.69
N TYR A 128 13.81 32.49 -5.71
CA TYR A 128 13.86 32.08 -7.11
C TYR A 128 14.98 32.89 -7.78
N LEU A 129 15.78 32.22 -8.62
CA LEU A 129 16.79 32.85 -9.44
C LEU A 129 16.46 32.54 -10.91
N PRO A 130 16.32 33.56 -11.78
CA PRO A 130 16.07 33.37 -13.20
C PRO A 130 17.26 32.73 -13.92
#